data_AF-A0A7C7CKJ7-F1
#
_entry.id   AF-A0A7C7CKJ7-F1
#
_cell.length_a   1.000
_cell.length_b   1.000
_cell.length_c   1.000
_cell.angle_alpha   90.00
_cell.angle_beta   90.00
_cell.angle_gamma   90.00
#
_symmetry.space_group_name_H-M   'P 1'
#
loop_
_entity.id
_entity.type
_entity.pdbx_description
1 polymer ?
#
loop_
_entity_poly.entity_id
_entity_poly.type
_entity_poly.pdbx_seq_one_letter_code
_entity_poly.pdbx_strand_id
1 'polypeptide(L)'
;MKKILLIIPLLSISLLFSQQREEIVERHSNGVKKIIFVYKGKGSKEKLVRKLEYYGNEEIKSSIEWEKGKENGKYTFWHPNGQKFKEGTYKDGEYDGKWTEWDNSGQKVWEGNLKEHFSALEKEAIAQQAVDCQAKYDESQAAYEDGNLEANIALKREILAMGCDEELSSRSQYYIGWTYGNKLFDMVAAKAEYQKGANNYISGLKYVEKCEEKLALYKKNDEAEAVYKAGDFAKSAVLREEVGLTKGCDKELAAKNLYLAGYIHQKKLNDNAKAKALYEIVVISFSGSRWVDKAKQKLADL
;
A
#
# COMPACT_ATOMS: atom_id res chain seq x y z
N MET A 1 -1.73 52.47 91.61
CA MET A 1 -2.45 51.28 91.10
C MET A 1 -2.01 51.03 89.66
N LYS A 2 -1.32 49.91 89.40
CA LYS A 2 -0.74 49.52 88.10
C LYS A 2 -1.87 49.18 87.11
N LYS A 3 -1.86 49.78 85.92
CA LYS A 3 -2.68 49.31 84.78
C LYS A 3 -1.80 48.41 83.91
N ILE A 4 -2.14 47.13 83.89
CA ILE A 4 -1.48 46.07 83.13
C ILE A 4 -1.91 46.20 81.67
N LEU A 5 -0.93 46.30 80.77
CA LEU A 5 -1.09 46.28 79.32
C LEU A 5 -1.27 44.81 78.89
N LEU A 6 -2.46 44.44 78.43
CA LEU A 6 -2.75 43.12 77.85
C LEU A 6 -2.39 43.16 76.35
N ILE A 7 -1.28 42.51 75.99
CA ILE A 7 -0.89 42.24 74.60
C ILE A 7 -1.54 40.91 74.21
N ILE A 8 -2.49 40.95 73.27
CA ILE A 8 -3.08 39.76 72.65
C ILE A 8 -2.19 39.37 71.47
N PRO A 9 -1.59 38.17 71.43
CA PRO A 9 -0.77 37.76 70.29
C PRO A 9 -1.67 37.39 69.10
N LEU A 10 -1.45 38.03 67.96
CA LEU A 10 -2.06 37.65 66.68
C LEU A 10 -1.60 36.24 66.31
N LEU A 11 -2.53 35.27 66.35
CA LEU A 11 -2.33 33.94 65.78
C LEU A 11 -2.24 34.06 64.25
N SER A 12 -1.04 33.90 63.69
CA SER A 12 -0.86 33.74 62.25
C SER A 12 -1.33 32.35 61.81
N ILE A 13 -2.48 32.28 61.15
CA ILE A 13 -2.96 31.08 60.46
C ILE A 13 -2.08 30.87 59.22
N SER A 14 -1.08 29.99 59.33
CA SER A 14 -0.29 29.53 58.19
C SER A 14 -1.09 28.49 57.40
N LEU A 15 -1.77 28.93 56.34
CA LEU A 15 -2.24 28.04 55.29
C LEU A 15 -1.02 27.37 54.64
N LEU A 16 -0.90 26.05 54.81
CA LEU A 16 0.09 25.20 54.14
C LEU A 16 -0.19 25.20 52.63
N PHE A 17 0.26 26.23 51.93
CA PHE A 17 0.33 26.19 50.46
C PHE A 17 1.39 25.17 50.06
N SER A 18 0.98 24.17 49.28
CA SER A 18 1.92 23.26 48.61
C SER A 18 2.91 24.12 47.80
N GLN A 19 4.20 24.08 48.15
CA GLN A 19 5.22 24.88 47.48
C GLN A 19 5.33 24.45 46.00
N GLN A 20 4.89 25.34 45.10
CA GLN A 20 4.98 25.18 43.65
C GLN A 20 5.88 26.26 43.07
N ARG A 21 6.69 25.88 42.08
CA ARG A 21 7.55 26.79 41.32
C ARG A 21 7.12 26.77 39.86
N GLU A 22 6.99 27.94 39.26
CA GLU A 22 6.79 28.10 37.83
C GLU A 22 8.10 28.53 37.16
N GLU A 23 8.39 27.97 36.01
CA GLU A 23 9.54 28.28 35.19
C GLU A 23 9.07 28.65 33.79
N ILE A 24 9.35 29.88 33.38
CA ILE A 24 8.97 30.38 32.04
C ILE A 24 10.06 29.94 31.07
N VAL A 25 9.71 29.03 30.18
CA VAL A 25 10.62 28.44 29.19
C VAL A 25 10.68 29.31 27.92
N GLU A 26 9.53 29.85 27.51
CA GLU A 26 9.41 30.65 26.30
C GLU A 26 8.40 31.77 26.48
N ARG A 27 8.61 32.90 25.78
CA ARG A 27 7.66 34.02 25.66
C ARG A 27 7.32 34.26 24.20
N HIS A 28 6.10 34.69 23.95
CA HIS A 28 5.68 35.25 22.67
C HIS A 28 6.41 36.56 22.41
N SER A 29 6.43 37.02 21.15
CA SER A 29 7.07 38.28 20.74
C SER A 29 6.49 39.52 21.44
N ASN A 30 5.24 39.44 21.88
CA ASN A 30 4.56 40.48 22.66
C ASN A 30 4.89 40.45 24.17
N GLY A 31 5.80 39.57 24.61
CA GLY A 31 6.26 39.44 26.00
C GLY A 31 5.41 38.51 26.87
N VAL A 32 4.23 38.10 26.41
CA VAL A 32 3.36 37.15 27.12
C VAL A 32 4.05 35.79 27.22
N LYS A 33 3.97 35.15 28.39
CA LYS A 33 4.49 33.79 28.61
C LYS A 33 3.86 32.84 27.59
N LYS A 34 4.66 32.00 26.93
CA LYS A 34 4.20 31.04 25.91
C LYS A 34 4.21 29.62 26.43
N ILE A 35 5.30 29.23 27.11
CA ILE A 35 5.46 27.90 27.70
C ILE A 35 5.96 28.04 29.14
N ILE A 36 5.30 27.35 30.06
CA ILE A 36 5.68 27.29 31.48
C ILE A 36 5.75 25.85 31.95
N PHE A 37 6.77 25.54 32.73
CA PHE A 37 6.88 24.30 33.50
C PHE A 37 6.56 24.56 34.97
N VAL A 38 5.71 23.70 35.55
CA VAL A 38 5.29 23.79 36.95
C VAL A 38 5.90 22.62 37.71
N TYR A 39 6.70 22.95 38.73
CA TYR A 39 7.36 22.01 39.61
C TYR A 39 6.70 22.02 40.99
N LYS A 40 6.63 20.85 41.63
CA LYS A 40 6.13 20.67 42.99
C LYS A 40 7.20 20.03 43.86
N GLY A 41 7.47 20.60 45.03
CA GLY A 41 8.50 20.13 45.96
C GLY A 41 9.42 21.26 46.42
N LYS A 42 10.57 20.90 47.00
CA LYS A 42 11.57 21.87 47.46
C LYS A 42 12.99 21.36 47.18
N GLY A 43 13.83 22.22 46.58
CA GLY A 43 15.22 21.91 46.27
C GLY A 43 15.35 20.67 45.38
N SER A 44 16.28 19.77 45.73
CA SER A 44 16.54 18.54 44.97
C SER A 44 15.38 17.54 44.88
N LYS A 45 14.26 17.79 45.58
CA LYS A 45 13.05 16.96 45.56
C LYS A 45 11.95 17.50 44.65
N GLU A 46 12.18 18.60 43.94
CA GLU A 46 11.21 19.14 42.99
C GLU A 46 10.95 18.17 41.84
N LYS A 47 9.68 18.01 41.48
CA LYS A 47 9.23 17.20 40.35
C LYS A 47 8.41 18.05 39.40
N LEU A 48 8.67 17.94 38.10
CA LEU A 48 7.81 18.50 37.07
C LEU A 48 6.45 17.80 37.17
N VAL A 49 5.39 18.57 37.35
CA VAL A 49 4.01 18.07 37.49
C VAL A 49 3.09 18.58 36.39
N ARG A 50 3.45 19.68 35.72
CA ARG A 50 2.62 20.23 34.64
C ARG A 50 3.44 21.05 33.65
N LYS A 51 3.07 20.98 32.39
CA LYS A 51 3.42 21.95 31.35
C LYS A 51 2.17 22.74 30.98
N LEU A 52 2.29 24.06 30.92
CA LEU A 52 1.24 24.97 30.46
C LEU A 52 1.70 25.69 29.20
N GLU A 53 0.86 25.72 28.18
CA GLU A 53 1.02 26.62 27.04
C GLU A 53 -0.06 27.69 27.05
N TYR A 54 0.32 28.89 26.65
CA TYR A 54 -0.54 30.07 26.64
C TYR A 54 -0.66 30.62 25.22
N TYR A 55 -1.83 31.15 24.91
CA TYR A 55 -2.03 32.04 23.78
C TYR A 55 -1.31 33.37 24.00
N GLY A 56 -1.17 34.17 22.93
CA GLY A 56 -0.56 35.51 23.02
C GLY A 56 -1.38 36.52 23.82
N ASN A 57 -2.60 36.17 24.25
CA ASN A 57 -3.53 37.01 25.01
C ASN A 57 -3.63 36.61 26.49
N GLU A 58 -2.62 35.95 27.04
CA GLU A 58 -2.53 35.47 28.43
C GLU A 58 -3.49 34.32 28.80
N GLU A 59 -4.39 33.91 27.91
CA GLU A 59 -5.26 32.76 28.10
C GLU A 59 -4.49 31.44 27.94
N ILE A 60 -4.87 30.43 28.73
CA ILE A 60 -4.28 29.09 28.64
C ILE A 60 -4.73 28.43 27.34
N LYS A 61 -3.79 27.88 26.59
CA LYS A 61 -4.02 27.10 25.37
C LYS A 61 -4.09 25.61 25.67
N SER A 62 -3.15 25.11 26.45
CA SER A 62 -3.11 23.69 26.82
C SER A 62 -2.41 23.46 28.16
N SER A 63 -2.73 22.33 28.78
CA SER A 63 -2.18 21.86 30.05
C SER A 63 -1.95 20.37 29.94
N ILE A 64 -0.74 19.97 30.30
CA ILE A 64 -0.29 18.59 30.27
C ILE A 64 0.19 18.23 31.66
N GLU A 65 -0.44 17.25 32.31
CA GLU A 65 0.01 16.75 33.60
C GLU A 65 1.11 15.68 33.44
N TRP A 66 2.14 15.79 34.28
CA TRP A 66 3.26 14.87 34.31
C TRP A 66 3.08 13.86 35.44
N GLU A 67 3.06 12.58 35.10
CA GLU A 67 3.03 11.48 36.06
C GLU A 67 4.31 10.65 35.97
N LYS A 68 4.93 10.38 37.13
CA LYS A 68 6.16 9.56 37.26
C LYS A 68 7.30 9.97 36.33
N GLY A 69 7.41 11.26 35.99
CA GLY A 69 8.47 11.80 35.13
C GLY A 69 8.23 11.61 33.62
N LYS A 70 7.01 11.24 33.21
CA LYS A 70 6.55 11.19 31.80
C LYS A 70 5.28 12.04 31.64
N GLU A 71 4.94 12.39 30.40
CA GLU A 71 3.67 13.06 30.04
C GLU A 71 2.47 12.09 30.09
N ASN A 72 2.38 11.27 31.14
CA ASN A 72 1.38 10.21 31.30
C ASN A 72 0.20 10.68 32.17
N GLY A 73 -0.41 11.80 31.82
CA GLY A 73 -1.43 12.42 32.67
C GLY A 73 -2.57 13.05 31.87
N LYS A 74 -3.33 13.88 32.58
CA LYS A 74 -4.44 14.62 32.01
C LYS A 74 -3.95 15.68 31.03
N TYR A 75 -4.56 15.69 29.85
CA TYR A 75 -4.42 16.75 28.87
C TYR A 75 -5.70 17.56 28.84
N THR A 76 -5.57 18.87 28.78
CA THR A 76 -6.69 19.77 28.57
C THR A 76 -6.27 20.85 27.60
N PHE A 77 -7.13 21.13 26.64
CA PHE A 77 -7.01 22.19 25.66
C PHE A 77 -8.18 23.14 25.87
N TRP A 78 -7.93 24.42 25.69
CA TRP A 78 -8.94 25.46 25.80
C TRP A 78 -9.03 26.24 24.50
N HIS A 79 -10.22 26.75 24.22
CA HIS A 79 -10.44 27.75 23.19
C HIS A 79 -9.84 29.09 23.62
N PRO A 80 -9.58 30.03 22.70
CA PRO A 80 -9.09 31.37 23.04
C PRO A 80 -10.02 32.18 23.97
N ASN A 81 -11.27 31.75 24.14
CA ASN A 81 -12.25 32.33 25.06
C ASN A 81 -12.18 31.76 26.50
N GLY A 82 -11.20 30.89 26.78
CA GLY A 82 -11.00 30.26 28.09
C GLY A 82 -11.92 29.07 28.39
N GLN A 83 -12.84 28.70 27.50
CA GLN A 83 -13.65 27.50 27.64
C GLN A 83 -12.87 26.26 27.21
N LYS A 84 -13.17 25.10 27.80
CA LYS A 84 -12.52 23.85 27.39
C LYS A 84 -12.86 23.56 25.94
N PHE A 85 -11.84 23.20 25.18
CA PHE A 85 -11.98 22.67 23.83
C PHE A 85 -11.97 21.14 23.88
N LYS A 86 -11.00 20.54 24.58
CA LYS A 86 -10.80 19.10 24.57
C LYS A 86 -10.07 18.61 25.82
N GLU A 87 -10.43 17.46 26.36
CA GLU A 87 -9.83 16.89 27.56
C GLU A 87 -9.75 15.37 27.47
N GLY A 88 -8.68 14.78 28.02
CA GLY A 88 -8.52 13.34 28.15
C GLY A 88 -7.20 12.98 28.81
N THR A 89 -6.77 11.73 28.68
CA THR A 89 -5.53 11.23 29.29
C THR A 89 -4.60 10.69 28.22
N TYR A 90 -3.29 10.83 28.45
CA TYR A 90 -2.27 10.11 27.69
C TYR A 90 -1.58 9.07 28.57
N LYS A 91 -1.22 7.94 27.97
CA LYS A 91 -0.44 6.90 28.63
C LYS A 91 0.62 6.38 27.66
N ASP A 92 1.87 6.50 28.08
CA ASP A 92 3.06 6.09 27.31
C ASP A 92 3.12 6.73 25.92
N GLY A 93 2.66 7.97 25.80
CA GLY A 93 2.66 8.75 24.56
C GLY A 93 1.44 8.53 23.65
N GLU A 94 0.50 7.67 24.02
CA GLU A 94 -0.73 7.41 23.26
C GLU A 94 -1.97 7.94 23.97
N TYR A 95 -3.04 8.23 23.21
CA TYR A 95 -4.36 8.52 23.76
C TYR A 95 -4.86 7.35 24.61
N ASP A 96 -5.25 7.64 25.86
CA ASP A 96 -5.78 6.64 26.78
C ASP A 96 -7.14 7.06 27.34
N GLY A 97 -8.05 6.09 27.41
CA GLY A 97 -9.39 6.27 27.95
C GLY A 97 -10.28 7.24 27.18
N LYS A 98 -11.25 7.81 27.90
CA LYS A 98 -12.29 8.67 27.34
C LYS A 98 -11.77 10.09 27.17
N TRP A 99 -12.03 10.64 26.00
CA TRP A 99 -11.82 12.02 25.64
C TRP A 99 -13.16 12.73 25.48
N THR A 100 -13.16 14.02 25.75
CA THR A 100 -14.34 14.87 25.61
C THR A 100 -13.96 16.11 24.83
N GLU A 101 -14.81 16.52 23.89
CA GLU A 101 -14.67 17.73 23.10
C GLU A 101 -15.89 18.62 23.29
N TRP A 102 -15.64 19.93 23.39
CA TRP A 102 -16.65 20.96 23.57
C TRP A 102 -16.48 22.06 22.52
N ASP A 103 -17.59 22.66 22.10
CA ASP A 103 -17.58 23.81 21.20
C ASP A 103 -17.24 25.12 21.94
N ASN A 104 -17.22 26.25 21.20
CA ASN A 104 -16.94 27.58 21.73
C ASN A 104 -18.01 28.11 22.72
N SER A 105 -19.14 27.40 22.89
CA SER A 105 -20.17 27.71 23.89
C SER A 105 -20.05 26.86 25.15
N GLY A 106 -19.15 25.87 25.15
CA GLY A 106 -18.92 24.94 26.24
C GLY A 106 -19.89 23.75 26.18
N GLN A 107 -20.63 23.59 25.09
CA GLN A 107 -21.49 22.44 24.87
C GLN A 107 -20.64 21.25 24.43
N LYS A 108 -20.84 20.10 25.07
CA LYS A 108 -20.15 18.86 24.71
C LYS A 108 -20.62 18.41 23.33
N VAL A 109 -19.71 18.36 22.35
CA VAL A 109 -20.00 17.96 20.97
C VAL A 109 -19.56 16.54 20.67
N TRP A 110 -18.58 16.01 21.41
CA TRP A 110 -18.12 14.64 21.23
C TRP A 110 -17.57 14.06 22.54
N GLU A 111 -17.72 12.75 22.69
CA GLU A 111 -17.16 12.01 23.81
C GLU A 111 -16.88 10.56 23.40
N GLY A 112 -15.66 10.09 23.56
CA GLY A 112 -15.29 8.74 23.12
C GLY A 112 -13.84 8.40 23.38
N ASN A 113 -13.46 7.15 23.10
CA ASN A 113 -12.06 6.74 23.13
C ASN A 113 -11.40 7.14 21.79
N LEU A 114 -10.44 8.07 21.83
CA LEU A 114 -9.79 8.55 20.60
C LEU A 114 -9.01 7.45 19.89
N LYS A 115 -8.34 6.56 20.63
CA LYS A 115 -7.59 5.45 20.03
C LYS A 115 -8.53 4.54 19.24
N GLU A 116 -9.65 4.15 19.84
CA GLU A 116 -10.67 3.33 19.17
C GLU A 116 -11.30 4.07 17.98
N HIS A 117 -11.57 5.36 18.12
CA HIS A 117 -12.14 6.18 17.06
C HIS A 117 -11.22 6.26 15.83
N PHE A 118 -9.93 6.57 16.02
CA PHE A 118 -8.95 6.59 14.93
C PHE A 118 -8.75 5.21 14.32
N SER A 119 -8.65 4.16 15.13
CA SER A 119 -8.58 2.79 14.60
C SER A 119 -9.83 2.36 13.83
N ALA A 120 -11.01 2.87 14.17
CA ALA A 120 -12.23 2.62 13.41
C ALA A 120 -12.22 3.35 12.06
N LEU A 121 -11.81 4.63 12.05
CA LEU A 121 -11.67 5.40 10.81
C LEU A 121 -10.62 4.80 9.87
N GLU A 122 -9.50 4.31 10.39
CA GLU A 122 -8.49 3.59 9.61
C GLU A 122 -9.06 2.31 8.99
N LYS A 123 -9.81 1.52 9.76
CA LYS A 123 -10.48 0.31 9.24
C LYS A 123 -11.51 0.63 8.17
N GLU A 124 -12.29 1.70 8.36
CA GLU A 124 -13.28 2.16 7.38
C GLU A 124 -12.60 2.62 6.09
N ALA A 125 -11.51 3.37 6.18
CA ALA A 125 -10.72 3.78 5.03
C ALA A 125 -10.13 2.58 4.26
N ILE A 126 -9.59 1.57 4.97
CA ILE A 126 -9.08 0.34 4.34
C ILE A 126 -10.22 -0.44 3.65
N ALA A 127 -11.38 -0.54 4.31
CA ALA A 127 -12.54 -1.21 3.71
C ALA A 127 -13.03 -0.48 2.46
N GLN A 128 -13.07 0.86 2.49
CA GLN A 128 -13.44 1.66 1.33
C GLN A 128 -12.42 1.51 0.19
N GLN A 129 -11.13 1.52 0.50
CA GLN A 129 -10.09 1.30 -0.51
C GLN A 129 -10.25 -0.07 -1.19
N ALA A 130 -10.60 -1.12 -0.44
CA ALA A 130 -10.86 -2.44 -1.02
C ALA A 130 -12.08 -2.43 -1.96
N VAL A 131 -13.15 -1.71 -1.59
CA VAL A 131 -14.35 -1.52 -2.44
C VAL A 131 -13.99 -0.80 -3.73
N ASP A 132 -13.23 0.29 -3.66
CA ASP A 132 -12.82 1.08 -4.82
C ASP A 132 -11.92 0.28 -5.76
N CYS A 133 -10.97 -0.48 -5.20
CA CYS A 133 -10.12 -1.39 -5.93
C CYS A 133 -10.92 -2.48 -6.67
N GLN A 134 -11.93 -3.07 -6.01
CA GLN A 134 -12.77 -4.09 -6.63
C GLN A 134 -13.65 -3.51 -7.73
N ALA A 135 -14.28 -2.35 -7.50
CA ALA A 135 -15.08 -1.66 -8.51
C ALA A 135 -14.25 -1.36 -9.76
N LYS A 136 -13.00 -0.92 -9.58
CA LYS A 136 -12.09 -0.67 -10.69
C LYS A 136 -11.70 -1.94 -11.45
N TYR A 137 -11.55 -3.06 -10.73
CA TYR A 137 -11.34 -4.36 -11.35
C TYR A 137 -12.54 -4.78 -12.18
N ASP A 138 -13.76 -4.57 -11.69
CA ASP A 138 -14.99 -4.91 -12.39
C ASP A 138 -15.18 -4.06 -13.66
N GLU A 139 -14.89 -2.75 -13.60
CA GLU A 139 -14.80 -1.88 -14.79
C GLU A 139 -13.82 -2.45 -15.82
N SER A 140 -12.67 -2.94 -15.37
CA SER A 140 -11.68 -3.53 -16.28
C SER A 140 -12.20 -4.80 -16.94
N GLN A 141 -13.05 -5.60 -16.28
CA GLN A 141 -13.66 -6.78 -16.88
C GLN A 141 -14.70 -6.39 -17.93
N ALA A 142 -15.55 -5.41 -17.63
CA ALA A 142 -16.53 -4.89 -18.59
C ALA A 142 -15.82 -4.38 -19.86
N ALA A 143 -14.74 -3.62 -19.72
CA ALA A 143 -13.95 -3.17 -20.88
C ALA A 143 -13.38 -4.33 -21.72
N TYR A 144 -13.01 -5.45 -21.09
CA TYR A 144 -12.55 -6.63 -21.81
C TYR A 144 -13.69 -7.34 -22.54
N GLU A 145 -14.87 -7.45 -21.93
CA GLU A 145 -16.07 -8.03 -22.53
C GLU A 145 -16.54 -7.23 -23.75
N ASP A 146 -16.40 -5.90 -23.69
CA ASP A 146 -16.66 -4.99 -24.82
C ASP A 146 -15.59 -5.04 -25.92
N GLY A 147 -14.52 -5.82 -25.73
CA GLY A 147 -13.39 -5.92 -26.66
C GLY A 147 -12.44 -4.72 -26.63
N ASN A 148 -12.63 -3.79 -25.69
CA ASN A 148 -11.75 -2.64 -25.51
C ASN A 148 -10.51 -3.00 -24.68
N LEU A 149 -9.54 -3.62 -25.34
CA LEU A 149 -8.31 -4.12 -24.70
C LEU A 149 -7.41 -3.00 -24.16
N GLU A 150 -7.43 -1.82 -24.79
CA GLU A 150 -6.66 -0.66 -24.33
C GLU A 150 -7.20 -0.15 -22.99
N ALA A 151 -8.51 0.05 -22.89
CA ALA A 151 -9.16 0.43 -21.63
C ALA A 151 -9.00 -0.67 -20.57
N ASN A 152 -9.13 -1.95 -20.93
CA ASN A 152 -8.89 -3.06 -20.01
C ASN A 152 -7.49 -2.99 -19.37
N ILE A 153 -6.45 -2.74 -20.17
CA ILE A 153 -5.08 -2.62 -19.66
C ILE A 153 -4.91 -1.35 -18.83
N ALA A 154 -5.43 -0.21 -19.29
CA ALA A 154 -5.33 1.07 -18.58
C ALA A 154 -5.97 1.00 -17.18
N LEU A 155 -7.19 0.47 -17.08
CA LEU A 155 -7.89 0.30 -15.82
C LEU A 155 -7.11 -0.63 -14.86
N LYS A 156 -6.50 -1.70 -15.38
CA LYS A 156 -5.62 -2.55 -14.57
C LYS A 156 -4.38 -1.82 -14.10
N ARG A 157 -3.79 -0.91 -14.88
CA ARG A 157 -2.66 -0.08 -14.43
C ARG A 157 -3.05 0.86 -13.32
N GLU A 158 -4.26 1.42 -13.37
CA GLU A 158 -4.79 2.24 -12.28
C GLU A 158 -4.87 1.43 -10.98
N ILE A 159 -5.38 0.19 -11.02
CA ILE A 159 -5.40 -0.71 -9.86
C ILE A 159 -4.00 -0.89 -9.26
N LEU A 160 -2.97 -1.08 -10.10
CA LEU A 160 -1.59 -1.22 -9.63
C LEU A 160 -1.04 0.04 -8.95
N ALA A 161 -1.60 1.22 -9.25
CA ALA A 161 -1.21 2.49 -8.66
C ALA A 161 -2.04 2.87 -7.42
N MET A 162 -3.18 2.22 -7.20
CA MET A 162 -4.13 2.54 -6.12
C MET A 162 -3.73 2.00 -4.73
N GLY A 163 -2.66 1.21 -4.63
CA GLY A 163 -2.26 0.56 -3.36
C GLY A 163 -3.24 -0.54 -2.92
N CYS A 164 -3.87 -1.21 -3.89
CA CYS A 164 -4.77 -2.32 -3.63
C CYS A 164 -4.05 -3.53 -3.03
N ASP A 165 -4.84 -4.45 -2.44
CA ASP A 165 -4.37 -5.75 -1.97
C ASP A 165 -3.50 -6.48 -3.02
N GLU A 166 -2.50 -7.23 -2.55
CA GLU A 166 -1.53 -7.90 -3.41
C GLU A 166 -2.15 -9.02 -4.25
N GLU A 167 -3.20 -9.69 -3.80
CA GLU A 167 -3.88 -10.71 -4.59
C GLU A 167 -4.57 -10.07 -5.80
N LEU A 168 -5.24 -8.94 -5.62
CA LEU A 168 -5.88 -8.21 -6.71
C LEU A 168 -4.85 -7.57 -7.66
N SER A 169 -3.79 -7.01 -7.09
CA SER A 169 -2.71 -6.35 -7.84
C SER A 169 -1.92 -7.35 -8.69
N SER A 170 -1.48 -8.47 -8.10
CA SER A 170 -0.78 -9.54 -8.83
C SER A 170 -1.67 -10.17 -9.92
N ARG A 171 -2.97 -10.35 -9.64
CA ARG A 171 -3.97 -10.79 -10.62
C ARG A 171 -4.07 -9.82 -11.80
N SER A 172 -4.14 -8.53 -11.53
CA SER A 172 -4.23 -7.48 -12.55
C SER A 172 -2.96 -7.45 -13.40
N GLN A 173 -1.78 -7.49 -12.77
CA GLN A 173 -0.48 -7.55 -13.43
C GLN A 173 -0.35 -8.78 -14.35
N TYR A 174 -0.74 -9.96 -13.89
CA TYR A 174 -0.78 -11.18 -14.72
C TYR A 174 -1.68 -11.02 -15.95
N TYR A 175 -2.90 -10.49 -15.77
CA TYR A 175 -3.84 -10.37 -16.89
C TYR A 175 -3.44 -9.30 -17.90
N ILE A 176 -2.69 -8.26 -17.51
CA ILE A 176 -2.07 -7.35 -18.48
C ILE A 176 -1.12 -8.14 -19.40
N GLY A 177 -0.21 -8.94 -18.82
CA GLY A 177 0.70 -9.79 -19.59
C GLY A 177 -0.05 -10.80 -20.47
N TRP A 178 -1.11 -11.40 -19.93
CA TRP A 178 -1.98 -12.32 -20.68
C TRP A 178 -2.63 -11.65 -21.88
N THR A 179 -3.17 -10.44 -21.74
CA THR A 179 -3.77 -9.69 -22.85
C THR A 179 -2.74 -9.41 -23.94
N TYR A 180 -1.52 -9.00 -23.58
CA TYR A 180 -0.45 -8.83 -24.56
C TYR A 180 -0.13 -10.13 -25.32
N GLY A 181 0.07 -11.24 -24.61
CA GLY A 181 0.49 -12.50 -25.24
C GLY A 181 -0.60 -13.23 -26.04
N ASN A 182 -1.88 -13.00 -25.69
CA ASN A 182 -3.01 -13.79 -26.20
C ASN A 182 -4.00 -13.01 -27.06
N LYS A 183 -4.00 -11.69 -26.98
CA LYS A 183 -4.94 -10.82 -27.71
C LYS A 183 -4.23 -9.82 -28.62
N LEU A 184 -3.15 -9.21 -28.14
CA LEU A 184 -2.37 -8.24 -28.90
C LEU A 184 -1.18 -8.86 -29.64
N PHE A 185 -0.88 -10.14 -29.38
CA PHE A 185 0.23 -10.90 -29.96
C PHE A 185 1.60 -10.20 -29.79
N ASP A 186 1.80 -9.55 -28.63
CA ASP A 186 3.07 -8.91 -28.25
C ASP A 186 3.77 -9.71 -27.16
N MET A 187 4.72 -10.55 -27.59
CA MET A 187 5.52 -11.38 -26.68
C MET A 187 6.45 -10.58 -25.78
N VAL A 188 6.95 -9.43 -26.25
CA VAL A 188 7.94 -8.65 -25.51
C VAL A 188 7.25 -7.96 -24.35
N ALA A 189 6.12 -7.31 -24.63
CA ALA A 189 5.27 -6.73 -23.60
C ALA A 189 4.77 -7.80 -22.62
N ALA A 190 4.26 -8.94 -23.12
CA ALA A 190 3.79 -10.03 -22.25
C ALA A 190 4.86 -10.51 -21.26
N LYS A 191 6.06 -10.84 -21.75
CA LYS A 191 7.19 -11.28 -20.91
C LYS A 191 7.57 -10.23 -19.86
N ALA A 192 7.60 -8.95 -20.24
CA ALA A 192 7.92 -7.86 -19.31
C ALA A 192 6.88 -7.75 -18.19
N GLU A 193 5.60 -7.96 -18.49
CA GLU A 193 4.53 -7.90 -17.48
C GLU A 193 4.53 -9.12 -16.55
N TYR A 194 4.86 -10.31 -17.05
CA TYR A 194 5.05 -11.46 -16.17
C TYR A 194 6.28 -11.31 -15.28
N GLN A 195 7.35 -10.69 -15.78
CA GLN A 195 8.53 -10.38 -14.97
C GLN A 195 8.17 -9.46 -13.79
N LYS A 196 7.38 -8.40 -14.04
CA LYS A 196 6.85 -7.53 -12.98
C LYS A 196 5.96 -8.32 -12.01
N GLY A 197 5.08 -9.18 -12.55
CA GLY A 197 4.21 -10.04 -11.75
C GLY A 197 4.94 -11.03 -10.84
N ALA A 198 6.08 -11.57 -11.29
CA ALA A 198 6.89 -12.47 -10.47
C ALA A 198 7.73 -11.72 -9.41
N ASN A 199 8.16 -10.49 -9.71
CA ASN A 199 9.16 -9.79 -8.90
C ASN A 199 8.58 -8.79 -7.88
N ASN A 200 7.38 -8.25 -8.13
CA ASN A 200 6.85 -7.12 -7.35
C ASN A 200 5.90 -7.51 -6.22
N TYR A 201 5.56 -8.79 -6.06
CA TYR A 201 4.58 -9.27 -5.08
C TYR A 201 5.12 -10.45 -4.29
N ILE A 202 4.46 -10.77 -3.18
CA ILE A 202 4.83 -11.88 -2.30
C ILE A 202 4.73 -13.23 -3.04
N SER A 203 5.77 -14.05 -2.91
CA SER A 203 5.83 -15.41 -3.45
C SER A 203 4.74 -16.31 -2.87
N GLY A 204 4.23 -17.25 -3.67
CA GLY A 204 3.16 -18.18 -3.27
C GLY A 204 1.75 -17.64 -3.48
N LEU A 205 1.61 -16.40 -3.95
CA LEU A 205 0.33 -15.93 -4.49
C LEU A 205 0.05 -16.62 -5.82
N LYS A 206 -1.20 -17.08 -6.00
CA LYS A 206 -1.65 -17.80 -7.20
C LYS A 206 -1.26 -17.12 -8.52
N TYR A 207 -1.33 -15.80 -8.60
CA TYR A 207 -1.03 -15.07 -9.85
C TYR A 207 0.46 -14.74 -10.02
N VAL A 208 1.24 -14.78 -8.94
CA VAL A 208 2.71 -14.77 -8.98
C VAL A 208 3.20 -16.09 -9.57
N GLU A 209 2.72 -17.22 -9.04
CA GLU A 209 3.04 -18.56 -9.57
C GLU A 209 2.69 -18.70 -11.05
N LYS A 210 1.51 -18.20 -11.46
CA LYS A 210 1.14 -18.15 -12.88
C LYS A 210 2.08 -17.29 -13.73
N CYS A 211 2.63 -16.20 -13.20
CA CYS A 211 3.64 -15.42 -13.92
C CYS A 211 4.93 -16.22 -14.09
N GLU A 212 5.36 -16.94 -13.06
CA GLU A 212 6.55 -17.80 -13.09
C GLU A 212 6.40 -18.96 -14.09
N GLU A 213 5.23 -19.61 -14.12
CA GLU A 213 4.88 -20.63 -15.11
C GLU A 213 5.02 -20.10 -16.55
N LYS A 214 4.52 -18.89 -16.80
CA LYS A 214 4.66 -18.22 -18.10
C LYS A 214 6.12 -17.98 -18.43
N LEU A 215 6.88 -17.40 -17.50
CA LEU A 215 8.30 -17.10 -17.68
C LEU A 215 9.15 -18.36 -17.93
N ALA A 216 8.79 -19.51 -17.35
CA ALA A 216 9.45 -20.78 -17.61
C ALA A 216 9.32 -21.20 -19.09
N LEU A 217 8.16 -20.96 -19.73
CA LEU A 217 7.97 -21.21 -21.16
C LEU A 217 8.76 -20.24 -22.04
N TYR A 218 8.83 -18.95 -21.67
CA TYR A 218 9.70 -17.99 -22.36
C TYR A 218 11.18 -18.40 -22.27
N LYS A 219 11.64 -18.86 -21.10
CA LYS A 219 13.00 -19.36 -20.90
C LYS A 219 13.27 -20.59 -21.79
N LYS A 220 12.33 -21.53 -21.87
CA LYS A 220 12.45 -22.72 -22.74
C LYS A 220 12.48 -22.36 -24.22
N ASN A 221 11.73 -21.34 -24.64
CA ASN A 221 11.84 -20.79 -25.99
C ASN A 221 13.24 -20.21 -26.27
N ASP A 222 13.83 -19.50 -25.29
CA ASP A 222 15.17 -18.93 -25.44
C ASP A 222 16.24 -20.04 -25.53
N GLU A 223 16.06 -21.13 -24.77
CA GLU A 223 16.90 -22.33 -24.87
C GLU A 223 16.76 -23.00 -26.24
N ALA A 224 15.54 -23.18 -26.75
CA ALA A 224 15.30 -23.79 -28.06
C ALA A 224 15.98 -23.01 -29.20
N GLU A 225 16.03 -21.68 -29.08
CA GLU A 225 16.74 -20.80 -30.00
C GLU A 225 18.27 -20.96 -29.90
N ALA A 226 18.82 -21.06 -28.69
CA ALA A 226 20.25 -21.30 -28.48
C ALA A 226 20.69 -22.66 -29.04
N VAL A 227 19.89 -23.70 -28.82
CA VAL A 227 20.12 -25.05 -29.35
C VAL A 227 20.06 -25.07 -30.88
N TYR A 228 19.12 -24.34 -31.49
CA TYR A 228 19.07 -24.17 -32.95
C TYR A 228 20.36 -23.55 -33.50
N LYS A 229 20.84 -22.47 -32.84
CA LYS A 229 22.07 -21.77 -33.24
C LYS A 229 23.32 -22.63 -33.08
N ALA A 230 23.32 -23.57 -32.13
CA ALA A 230 24.37 -24.56 -31.95
C ALA A 230 24.35 -25.69 -33.00
N GLY A 231 23.33 -25.74 -33.87
CA GLY A 231 23.21 -26.72 -34.95
C GLY A 231 22.48 -28.01 -34.56
N ASP A 232 22.02 -28.15 -33.32
CA ASP A 232 21.24 -29.30 -32.88
C ASP A 232 19.75 -29.10 -33.21
N PHE A 233 19.43 -29.30 -34.49
CA PHE A 233 18.09 -29.06 -35.02
C PHE A 233 17.03 -29.98 -34.43
N ALA A 234 17.37 -31.26 -34.20
CA ALA A 234 16.43 -32.23 -33.64
C ALA A 234 16.01 -31.83 -32.21
N LYS A 235 16.99 -31.50 -31.35
CA LYS A 235 16.69 -31.05 -29.99
C LYS A 235 15.95 -29.71 -29.97
N SER A 236 16.30 -28.78 -30.86
CA SER A 236 15.58 -27.51 -30.98
C SER A 236 14.11 -27.75 -31.35
N ALA A 237 13.82 -28.62 -32.33
CA ALA A 237 12.45 -28.94 -32.72
C ALA A 237 11.63 -29.49 -31.54
N VAL A 238 12.19 -30.42 -30.76
CA VAL A 238 11.54 -31.00 -29.57
C VAL A 238 11.21 -29.92 -28.54
N LEU A 239 12.18 -29.07 -28.17
CA LEU A 239 11.93 -27.99 -27.20
C LEU A 239 10.85 -27.01 -27.66
N ARG A 240 10.81 -26.71 -28.96
CA ARG A 240 9.77 -25.83 -29.53
C ARG A 240 8.39 -26.48 -29.53
N GLU A 241 8.29 -27.76 -29.86
CA GLU A 241 7.03 -28.52 -29.74
C GLU A 241 6.54 -28.54 -28.30
N GLU A 242 7.43 -28.77 -27.33
CA GLU A 242 7.08 -28.73 -25.90
C GLU A 242 6.52 -27.36 -25.48
N VAL A 243 7.16 -26.26 -25.87
CA VAL A 243 6.63 -24.91 -25.59
C VAL A 243 5.28 -24.70 -26.29
N GLY A 244 5.19 -25.06 -27.56
CA GLY A 244 4.04 -24.81 -28.42
C GLY A 244 2.79 -25.61 -28.08
N LEU A 245 2.97 -26.82 -27.55
CA LEU A 245 1.89 -27.74 -27.18
C LEU A 245 1.53 -27.65 -25.68
N THR A 246 2.25 -26.85 -24.88
CA THR A 246 1.93 -26.68 -23.46
C THR A 246 0.59 -25.97 -23.30
N LYS A 247 -0.34 -26.60 -22.58
CA LYS A 247 -1.64 -26.02 -22.23
C LYS A 247 -1.45 -24.71 -21.46
N GLY A 248 -2.12 -23.65 -21.89
CA GLY A 248 -2.03 -22.35 -21.25
C GLY A 248 -0.79 -21.54 -21.63
N CYS A 249 0.03 -21.98 -22.58
CA CYS A 249 1.05 -21.14 -23.22
C CYS A 249 0.39 -19.91 -23.88
N ASP A 250 1.10 -18.78 -23.95
CA ASP A 250 0.59 -17.62 -24.69
C ASP A 250 0.44 -17.95 -26.17
N LYS A 251 -0.68 -17.53 -26.76
CA LYS A 251 -0.98 -17.84 -28.16
C LYS A 251 0.14 -17.44 -29.12
N GLU A 252 0.68 -16.24 -28.98
CA GLU A 252 1.78 -15.80 -29.87
C GLU A 252 3.07 -16.61 -29.67
N LEU A 253 3.42 -16.92 -28.40
CA LEU A 253 4.59 -17.74 -28.07
C LEU A 253 4.44 -19.16 -28.61
N ALA A 254 3.25 -19.76 -28.46
CA ALA A 254 2.94 -21.09 -28.96
C ALA A 254 2.98 -21.15 -30.49
N ALA A 255 2.29 -20.22 -31.16
CA ALA A 255 2.25 -20.14 -32.62
C ALA A 255 3.66 -19.97 -33.21
N LYS A 256 4.49 -19.11 -32.62
CA LYS A 256 5.90 -18.94 -33.00
C LYS A 256 6.66 -20.25 -32.92
N ASN A 257 6.56 -20.94 -31.78
CA ASN A 257 7.36 -22.14 -31.55
C ASN A 257 6.93 -23.31 -32.43
N LEU A 258 5.63 -23.54 -32.60
CA LEU A 258 5.13 -24.57 -33.50
C LEU A 258 5.48 -24.30 -34.97
N TYR A 259 5.38 -23.03 -35.41
CA TYR A 259 5.83 -22.66 -36.76
C TYR A 259 7.32 -22.96 -36.95
N LEU A 260 8.16 -22.54 -35.99
CA LEU A 260 9.60 -22.76 -36.09
C LEU A 260 9.98 -24.24 -35.99
N ALA A 261 9.26 -25.04 -35.20
CA ALA A 261 9.40 -26.49 -35.19
C ALA A 261 9.05 -27.09 -36.56
N GLY A 262 7.93 -26.69 -37.17
CA GLY A 262 7.56 -27.10 -38.52
C GLY A 262 8.61 -26.74 -39.56
N TYR A 263 9.19 -25.54 -39.46
CA TYR A 263 10.29 -25.10 -40.33
C TYR A 263 11.54 -25.96 -40.19
N ILE A 264 11.91 -26.31 -38.96
CA ILE A 264 13.05 -27.20 -38.69
C ILE A 264 12.81 -28.57 -39.31
N HIS A 265 11.63 -29.17 -39.08
CA HIS A 265 11.27 -30.46 -39.67
C HIS A 265 11.35 -30.43 -41.20
N GLN A 266 10.78 -29.40 -41.82
CA GLN A 266 10.78 -29.26 -43.28
C GLN A 266 12.17 -29.06 -43.88
N LYS A 267 12.99 -28.17 -43.31
CA LYS A 267 14.21 -27.65 -43.97
C LYS A 267 15.51 -28.20 -43.40
N LYS A 268 15.49 -28.81 -42.23
CA LYS A 268 16.69 -29.33 -41.54
C LYS A 268 16.64 -30.84 -41.35
N LEU A 269 15.45 -31.40 -41.11
CA LEU A 269 15.26 -32.83 -40.84
C LEU A 269 14.62 -33.60 -41.99
N ASN A 270 14.16 -32.90 -43.04
CA ASN A 270 13.46 -33.48 -44.21
C ASN A 270 12.19 -34.27 -43.84
N ASP A 271 11.50 -33.89 -42.76
CA ASP A 271 10.23 -34.49 -42.32
C ASP A 271 9.05 -33.58 -42.68
N ASN A 272 8.60 -33.69 -43.94
CA ASN A 272 7.49 -32.90 -44.45
C ASN A 272 6.14 -33.27 -43.81
N ALA A 273 5.96 -34.52 -43.37
CA ALA A 273 4.72 -34.97 -42.74
C ALA A 273 4.54 -34.29 -41.38
N LYS A 274 5.59 -34.30 -40.56
CA LYS A 274 5.61 -33.61 -39.27
C LYS A 274 5.52 -32.09 -39.44
N ALA A 275 6.22 -31.53 -40.41
CA ALA A 275 6.14 -30.11 -40.72
C ALA A 275 4.71 -29.67 -41.06
N LYS A 276 4.03 -30.42 -41.94
CA LYS A 276 2.64 -30.17 -42.33
C LYS A 276 1.71 -30.15 -41.11
N ALA A 277 1.79 -31.19 -40.25
CA ALA A 277 0.97 -31.28 -39.06
C ALA A 277 1.15 -30.08 -38.11
N LEU A 278 2.40 -29.63 -37.90
CA LEU A 278 2.68 -28.48 -37.04
C LEU A 278 2.16 -27.16 -37.63
N TYR A 279 2.32 -26.94 -38.93
CA TYR A 279 1.76 -25.76 -39.59
C TYR A 279 0.23 -25.75 -39.56
N GLU A 280 -0.42 -26.90 -39.74
CA GLU A 280 -1.88 -27.02 -39.62
C GLU A 280 -2.37 -26.64 -38.22
N ILE A 281 -1.68 -27.10 -37.16
CA ILE A 281 -1.98 -26.66 -35.78
C ILE A 281 -1.86 -25.15 -35.66
N VAL A 282 -0.80 -24.54 -36.22
CA VAL A 282 -0.62 -23.08 -36.18
C VAL A 282 -1.83 -22.36 -36.80
N VAL A 283 -2.25 -22.79 -37.99
CA VAL A 283 -3.35 -22.17 -38.73
C VAL A 283 -4.69 -22.33 -38.02
N ILE A 284 -4.94 -23.51 -37.44
CA ILE A 284 -6.23 -23.84 -36.82
C ILE A 284 -6.38 -23.17 -35.44
N SER A 285 -5.33 -23.13 -34.63
CA SER A 285 -5.45 -22.80 -33.20
C SER A 285 -5.12 -21.35 -32.82
N PHE A 286 -4.43 -20.59 -33.67
CA PHE A 286 -3.88 -19.27 -33.28
C PHE A 286 -4.26 -18.12 -34.22
N SER A 287 -5.55 -18.05 -34.59
CA SER A 287 -6.09 -16.92 -35.37
C SER A 287 -5.67 -15.56 -34.78
N GLY A 288 -5.23 -14.64 -35.66
CA GLY A 288 -4.70 -13.32 -35.30
C GLY A 288 -3.18 -13.27 -35.14
N SER A 289 -2.50 -14.41 -34.94
CA SER A 289 -1.03 -14.44 -34.90
C SER A 289 -0.43 -14.27 -36.30
N ARG A 290 0.64 -13.49 -36.41
CA ARG A 290 1.42 -13.33 -37.65
C ARG A 290 2.03 -14.64 -38.17
N TRP A 291 2.16 -15.66 -37.32
CA TRP A 291 2.70 -16.97 -37.70
C TRP A 291 1.69 -17.80 -38.49
N VAL A 292 0.40 -17.48 -38.42
CA VAL A 292 -0.65 -18.12 -39.23
C VAL A 292 -0.40 -17.93 -40.71
N ASP A 293 -0.16 -16.70 -41.16
CA ASP A 293 0.03 -16.43 -42.59
C ASP A 293 1.33 -17.05 -43.11
N LYS A 294 2.39 -17.04 -42.28
CA LYS A 294 3.63 -17.75 -42.59
C LYS A 294 3.43 -19.26 -42.69
N ALA A 295 2.61 -19.85 -41.81
CA ALA A 295 2.30 -21.27 -41.83
C ALA A 295 1.49 -21.64 -43.09
N LYS A 296 0.49 -20.83 -43.47
CA LYS A 296 -0.29 -21.02 -44.71
C LYS A 296 0.60 -21.03 -45.95
N GLN A 297 1.56 -20.10 -46.03
CA GLN A 297 2.53 -20.06 -47.14
C GLN A 297 3.35 -21.36 -47.19
N LYS A 298 3.84 -21.84 -46.03
CA LYS A 298 4.61 -23.08 -45.99
C LYS A 298 3.80 -24.32 -46.33
N LEU A 299 2.51 -24.35 -46.03
CA LEU A 299 1.60 -25.42 -46.43
C LEU A 299 1.34 -25.44 -47.93
N ALA A 300 1.33 -24.30 -48.61
CA ALA A 300 1.19 -24.24 -50.06
C ALA A 300 2.44 -24.74 -50.80
N ASP A 301 3.62 -24.62 -50.16
CA ASP A 301 4.91 -25.07 -50.69
C ASP A 301 5.21 -26.57 -50.43
N LEU A 302 4.36 -27.27 -49.68
CA LEU A 302 4.54 -28.66 -49.20
C LEU A 302 3.72 -29.66 -50.02
#